data_AF-A0A1C5HQE7-F1
#
_entry.id   AF-A0A1C5HQE7-F1
#
_cell.length_a   1.000
_cell.length_b   1.000
_cell.length_c   1.000
_cell.angle_alpha   90.00
_cell.angle_beta   90.00
_cell.angle_gamma   90.00
#
_symmetry.space_group_name_H-M   'P 1'
#
loop_
_entity.id
_entity.type
_entity.pdbx_description
1 polymer ?
#
loop_
_entity_poly.entity_id
_entity_poly.type
_entity_poly.pdbx_seq_one_letter_code
_entity_poly.pdbx_strand_id
1 'polypeptide(L)'
;MSESGATEREPDPTSERLAHHQAGSSEPDVLLDVPKVSVDSIRLAVDGLDADLSLRARLANLLQLDAGVRVHLEGVELDITGVHAEALLKVRLEKLLTILDRALTTIDRNPQIIQALARTVETSIDDVNRSAQQLAGAAGPLVGQPGQQVGQAGQQGAAGAAQMAGQAGETLRHAGRSVWEAIQGGMGQHWPKR
;
A
#
# COMPACT_ATOMS: atom_id res chain seq x y z
N MET A 1 -43.50 51.36 -45.84
CA MET A 1 -43.16 49.92 -45.78
C MET A 1 -41.63 49.89 -45.84
N SER A 2 -40.86 49.87 -44.74
CA SER A 2 -40.79 48.90 -43.62
C SER A 2 -40.80 47.48 -44.18
N GLU A 3 -39.84 46.58 -43.97
CA GLU A 3 -39.00 46.26 -42.80
C GLU A 3 -37.67 45.60 -43.30
N SER A 4 -36.53 45.89 -42.68
CA SER A 4 -35.83 45.03 -41.71
C SER A 4 -35.43 43.64 -42.23
N GLY A 5 -34.16 43.49 -42.63
CA GLY A 5 -33.48 42.20 -42.74
C GLY A 5 -32.39 42.14 -41.69
N ALA A 6 -32.71 41.53 -40.55
CA ALA A 6 -31.80 41.36 -39.42
C ALA A 6 -30.61 40.48 -39.81
N THR A 7 -29.41 40.98 -39.53
CA THR A 7 -28.19 40.19 -39.48
C THR A 7 -28.32 39.16 -38.36
N GLU A 8 -28.58 37.91 -38.74
CA GLU A 8 -28.54 36.76 -37.84
C GLU A 8 -27.09 36.57 -37.40
N ARG A 9 -26.82 36.98 -36.16
CA ARG A 9 -25.52 36.86 -35.50
C ARG A 9 -25.33 35.38 -35.18
N GLU A 10 -24.61 34.68 -36.06
CA GLU A 10 -24.18 33.30 -35.84
C GLU A 10 -23.50 33.20 -34.46
N PRO A 11 -23.96 32.32 -33.56
CA PRO A 11 -23.31 32.14 -32.26
C PRO A 11 -21.91 31.58 -32.49
N ASP A 12 -20.89 32.36 -32.12
CA ASP A 12 -19.48 31.96 -32.25
C ASP A 12 -19.21 30.67 -31.47
N PRO A 13 -18.94 29.54 -32.15
CA PRO A 13 -18.70 28.24 -31.49
C PRO A 13 -17.41 28.23 -30.65
N THR A 14 -16.61 29.28 -30.75
CA THR A 14 -15.39 29.47 -29.96
C THR A 14 -15.70 29.84 -28.51
N SER A 15 -16.82 30.50 -28.24
CA SER A 15 -17.22 30.91 -26.88
C SER A 15 -17.66 29.71 -26.02
N GLU A 16 -18.30 28.70 -26.61
CA GLU A 16 -18.68 27.48 -25.89
C GLU A 16 -17.49 26.53 -25.63
N ARG A 17 -16.46 26.57 -26.50
CA ARG A 17 -15.20 25.80 -26.31
C ARG A 17 -14.33 26.32 -25.17
N LEU A 18 -14.43 27.62 -24.85
CA LEU A 18 -13.73 28.22 -23.72
C LEU A 18 -14.43 27.93 -22.39
N ALA A 19 -15.76 27.79 -22.38
CA ALA A 19 -16.52 27.38 -21.19
C ALA A 19 -16.32 25.90 -20.81
N HIS A 20 -16.07 25.01 -21.78
CA HIS A 20 -15.83 23.59 -21.53
C HIS A 20 -14.41 23.25 -21.05
N HIS A 21 -13.45 24.18 -21.11
CA HIS A 21 -12.10 23.97 -20.55
C HIS A 21 -12.02 24.22 -19.03
N GLN A 22 -13.09 24.69 -18.41
CA GLN A 22 -13.11 24.99 -16.97
C GLN A 22 -13.73 23.87 -16.11
N ALA A 23 -14.14 22.75 -16.72
CA ALA A 23 -14.66 21.57 -16.02
C ALA A 23 -13.57 20.65 -15.42
N GLY A 24 -12.30 21.08 -15.42
CA GLY A 24 -11.17 20.42 -14.75
C GLY A 24 -10.62 21.18 -13.54
N SER A 25 -11.27 22.28 -13.14
CA SER A 25 -10.73 23.31 -12.23
C SER A 25 -11.23 23.22 -10.78
N SER A 26 -11.70 22.07 -10.29
CA SER A 26 -11.92 21.94 -8.84
C SER A 26 -10.58 21.75 -8.13
N GLU A 27 -10.40 22.44 -7.00
CA GLU A 27 -9.24 22.25 -6.14
C GLU A 27 -9.17 20.76 -5.70
N PRO A 28 -7.99 20.13 -5.73
CA PRO A 28 -7.86 18.75 -5.26
C PRO A 28 -8.04 18.69 -3.74
N ASP A 29 -8.74 17.66 -3.25
CA ASP A 29 -8.92 17.45 -1.80
C ASP A 29 -7.58 17.18 -1.09
N VAL A 30 -6.65 16.52 -1.78
CA VAL A 30 -5.28 16.36 -1.32
C VAL A 30 -4.32 16.77 -2.43
N LEU A 31 -3.46 17.73 -2.09
CA LEU A 31 -2.35 18.18 -2.93
C LEU A 31 -1.05 17.92 -2.17
N LEU A 32 -0.20 17.07 -2.72
CA LEU A 32 1.19 16.95 -2.30
C LEU A 32 2.05 17.48 -3.44
N ASP A 33 2.59 18.68 -3.24
CA ASP A 33 3.52 19.32 -4.16
C ASP A 33 4.91 19.32 -3.54
N VAL A 34 5.83 18.61 -4.18
CA VAL A 34 7.23 18.50 -3.79
C VAL A 34 8.05 19.06 -4.94
N PRO A 35 8.29 20.39 -4.96
CA PRO A 35 8.91 21.08 -6.10
C PRO A 35 10.42 20.79 -6.21
N LYS A 36 11.03 20.23 -5.17
CA LYS A 36 12.43 19.79 -5.20
C LYS A 36 12.69 18.73 -4.14
N VAL A 37 13.05 17.54 -4.60
CA VAL A 37 13.72 16.48 -3.84
C VAL A 37 15.15 16.41 -4.37
N SER A 38 16.13 16.39 -3.49
CA SER A 38 17.53 16.23 -3.88
C SER A 38 18.19 15.11 -3.11
N VAL A 39 18.96 14.29 -3.82
CA VAL A 39 19.89 13.31 -3.25
C VAL A 39 21.29 13.70 -3.72
N ASP A 40 22.19 13.93 -2.77
CA ASP A 40 23.54 14.40 -3.06
C ASP A 40 24.35 13.36 -3.84
N SER A 41 24.22 12.08 -3.46
CA SER A 41 24.85 10.98 -4.19
C SER A 41 24.10 9.65 -4.05
N ILE A 42 24.08 8.85 -5.11
CA ILE A 42 23.66 7.45 -5.14
C ILE A 42 24.86 6.64 -5.60
N ARG A 43 25.27 5.66 -4.80
CA ARG A 43 26.33 4.71 -5.13
C ARG A 43 25.74 3.33 -5.36
N LEU A 44 26.00 2.75 -6.51
CA LEU A 44 25.63 1.38 -6.86
C LEU A 44 26.90 0.59 -7.12
N ALA A 45 27.20 -0.38 -6.25
CA ALA A 45 28.28 -1.33 -6.43
C ALA A 45 27.69 -2.71 -6.72
N VAL A 46 28.06 -3.31 -7.84
CA VAL A 46 27.54 -4.61 -8.32
C VAL A 46 28.71 -5.50 -8.67
N ASP A 47 28.78 -6.66 -8.04
CA ASP A 47 29.74 -7.71 -8.38
C ASP A 47 29.12 -8.67 -9.41
N GLY A 48 29.92 -9.12 -10.37
CA GLY A 48 29.50 -10.13 -11.35
C GLY A 48 28.33 -9.69 -12.25
N LEU A 49 28.40 -8.52 -12.87
CA LEU A 49 27.41 -8.05 -13.83
C LEU A 49 27.60 -8.74 -15.19
N ASP A 50 26.68 -9.66 -15.50
CA ASP A 50 26.48 -10.21 -16.83
C ASP A 50 25.43 -9.38 -17.60
N ALA A 51 25.77 -8.92 -18.80
CA ALA A 51 24.87 -8.16 -19.67
C ALA A 51 24.99 -8.59 -21.13
N ASP A 52 23.85 -8.83 -21.78
CA ASP A 52 23.76 -9.12 -23.20
C ASP A 52 23.28 -7.87 -23.95
N LEU A 53 24.06 -7.39 -24.92
CA LEU A 53 23.70 -6.29 -25.81
C LEU A 53 23.53 -6.80 -27.24
N SER A 54 22.31 -6.72 -27.77
CA SER A 54 22.02 -7.05 -29.17
C SER A 54 21.60 -5.81 -29.95
N LEU A 55 22.30 -5.51 -31.04
CA LEU A 55 21.94 -4.49 -32.02
C LEU A 55 21.39 -5.15 -33.28
N ARG A 56 20.12 -4.88 -33.58
CA ARG A 56 19.49 -5.23 -34.85
C ARG A 56 19.14 -3.94 -35.60
N ALA A 57 19.82 -3.67 -36.71
CA ALA A 57 19.53 -2.54 -37.57
C ALA A 57 19.22 -3.00 -39.00
N ARG A 58 18.20 -2.40 -39.62
CA ARG A 58 17.82 -2.64 -41.01
C ARG A 58 17.77 -1.31 -41.76
N LEU A 59 18.42 -1.24 -42.91
CA LEU A 59 18.33 -0.12 -43.84
C LEU A 59 17.74 -0.60 -45.16
N ALA A 60 16.42 -0.45 -45.28
CA ALA A 60 15.62 -0.88 -46.43
C ALA A 60 16.06 -2.28 -46.92
N ASN A 61 16.43 -2.40 -48.19
CA ASN A 61 16.91 -3.63 -48.82
C ASN A 61 18.45 -3.64 -49.00
N LEU A 62 19.16 -2.71 -48.36
CA LEU A 62 20.60 -2.52 -48.58
C LEU A 62 21.44 -3.08 -47.45
N LEU A 63 20.99 -2.94 -46.19
CA LEU A 63 21.76 -3.38 -45.03
C LEU A 63 20.87 -4.06 -44.01
N GLN A 64 21.31 -5.22 -43.53
CA GLN A 64 20.83 -5.83 -42.31
C GLN A 64 22.03 -6.11 -41.42
N LEU A 65 22.05 -5.50 -40.25
CA LEU A 65 23.06 -5.69 -39.23
C LEU A 65 22.42 -6.37 -38.03
N ASP A 66 22.91 -7.57 -37.72
CA ASP A 66 22.58 -8.31 -36.50
C ASP A 66 23.90 -8.52 -35.74
N ALA A 67 24.09 -7.80 -34.64
CA ALA A 67 25.28 -7.88 -33.79
C ALA A 67 24.85 -8.18 -32.36
N GLY A 68 25.60 -9.06 -31.69
CA GLY A 68 25.40 -9.40 -30.29
C GLY A 68 26.73 -9.37 -29.55
N VAL A 69 26.73 -8.81 -28.34
CA VAL A 69 27.86 -8.76 -27.43
C VAL A 69 27.39 -9.28 -26.07
N ARG A 70 28.20 -10.13 -25.44
CA ARG A 70 28.03 -10.54 -24.05
C ARG A 70 29.12 -9.89 -23.22
N VAL A 71 28.73 -9.24 -22.15
CA VAL A 71 29.60 -8.49 -21.26
C VAL A 71 29.55 -9.20 -19.91
N HIS A 72 30.71 -9.55 -19.37
CA HIS A 72 30.85 -10.05 -18.01
C HIS A 72 31.78 -9.08 -17.26
N LEU A 73 31.30 -8.48 -16.18
CA LEU A 73 32.04 -7.52 -15.38
C LEU A 73 32.14 -8.04 -13.95
N GLU A 74 33.36 -8.24 -13.46
CA GLU A 74 33.59 -8.75 -12.11
C GLU A 74 33.11 -7.78 -11.02
N GLY A 75 33.23 -6.47 -11.27
CA GLY A 75 32.78 -5.42 -10.37
C GLY A 75 32.43 -4.15 -11.14
N VAL A 76 31.34 -3.50 -10.75
CA VAL A 76 30.84 -2.26 -11.32
C VAL A 76 30.51 -1.31 -10.19
N GLU A 77 31.11 -0.13 -10.21
CA GLU A 77 30.74 0.98 -9.32
C GLU A 77 30.15 2.12 -10.15
N LEU A 78 28.96 2.56 -9.77
CA LEU A 78 28.25 3.69 -10.37
C LEU A 78 27.95 4.71 -9.27
N ASP A 79 28.61 5.86 -9.36
CA ASP A 79 28.37 7.01 -8.51
C ASP A 79 27.58 8.07 -9.29
N ILE A 80 26.34 8.32 -8.87
CA ILE A 80 25.46 9.35 -9.41
C ILE A 80 25.40 10.50 -8.40
N THR A 81 25.99 11.64 -8.71
CA THR A 81 25.93 12.85 -7.85
C THR A 81 24.86 13.83 -8.32
N GLY A 82 24.21 14.52 -7.39
CA GLY A 82 23.29 15.62 -7.69
C GLY A 82 22.00 15.15 -8.35
N VAL A 83 21.33 14.18 -7.74
CA VAL A 83 20.01 13.71 -8.19
C VAL A 83 18.96 14.70 -7.73
N HIS A 84 18.14 15.18 -8.66
CA HIS A 84 17.02 16.06 -8.39
C HIS A 84 15.75 15.45 -8.96
N ALA A 85 14.67 15.50 -8.19
CA ALA A 85 13.36 15.01 -8.57
C ALA A 85 12.27 15.97 -8.09
N GLU A 86 11.15 15.99 -8.79
CA GLU A 86 9.96 16.77 -8.44
C GLU A 86 8.77 15.80 -8.39
N ALA A 87 7.87 15.98 -7.43
CA ALA A 87 6.70 15.10 -7.29
C ALA A 87 5.45 15.94 -7.04
N LEU A 88 4.41 15.73 -7.85
CA LEU A 88 3.11 16.38 -7.70
C LEU A 88 2.02 15.31 -7.66
N LEU A 89 1.37 15.16 -6.52
CA LEU A 89 0.26 14.25 -6.31
C LEU A 89 -1.01 15.05 -6.04
N LYS A 90 -1.98 14.94 -6.96
CA LYS A 90 -3.32 15.51 -6.85
C LYS A 90 -4.31 14.37 -6.66
N VAL A 91 -4.98 14.32 -5.51
CA VAL A 91 -6.00 13.32 -5.22
C VAL A 91 -7.33 14.01 -5.00
N ARG A 92 -8.37 13.43 -5.59
CA ARG A 92 -9.76 13.78 -5.28
C ARG A 92 -10.43 12.59 -4.58
N LEU A 93 -11.13 12.89 -3.49
CA LEU A 93 -11.61 11.92 -2.51
C LEU A 93 -13.09 11.58 -2.67
N GLU A 94 -13.72 11.88 -3.82
CA GLU A 94 -15.16 11.62 -4.02
C GLU A 94 -15.48 10.13 -3.87
N LYS A 95 -14.53 9.28 -4.25
CA LYS A 95 -14.63 7.82 -4.11
C LYS A 95 -14.37 7.32 -2.69
N LEU A 96 -13.65 8.08 -1.85
CA LEU A 96 -13.37 7.66 -0.47
C LEU A 96 -14.65 7.65 0.36
N LEU A 97 -15.48 8.67 0.21
CA LEU A 97 -16.81 8.71 0.84
C LEU A 97 -17.69 7.55 0.35
N THR A 98 -17.61 7.19 -0.93
CA THR A 98 -18.33 6.03 -1.48
C THR A 98 -17.82 4.71 -0.89
N ILE A 99 -16.51 4.56 -0.72
CA ILE A 99 -15.91 3.37 -0.10
C ILE A 99 -16.29 3.30 1.38
N LEU A 100 -16.24 4.42 2.10
CA LEU A 100 -16.62 4.49 3.52
C LEU A 100 -18.11 4.21 3.70
N ASP A 101 -18.97 4.81 2.89
CA ASP A 101 -20.42 4.55 2.89
C ASP A 101 -20.73 3.07 2.61
N ARG A 102 -20.05 2.47 1.61
CA ARG A 102 -20.18 1.05 1.33
C ARG A 102 -19.66 0.18 2.47
N ALA A 103 -18.54 0.54 3.10
CA ALA A 103 -18.00 -0.18 4.23
C ALA A 103 -18.94 -0.11 5.45
N LEU A 104 -19.45 1.07 5.77
CA LEU A 104 -20.42 1.29 6.84
C LEU A 104 -21.74 0.55 6.55
N THR A 105 -22.25 0.64 5.33
CA THR A 105 -23.42 -0.12 4.89
C THR A 105 -23.19 -1.63 4.95
N THR A 106 -21.98 -2.09 4.66
CA THR A 106 -21.63 -3.52 4.76
C THR A 106 -21.59 -3.96 6.21
N ILE A 107 -21.02 -3.16 7.11
CA ILE A 107 -21.04 -3.44 8.56
C ILE A 107 -22.48 -3.46 9.08
N ASP A 108 -23.28 -2.46 8.71
CA ASP A 108 -24.69 -2.33 9.10
C ASP A 108 -25.51 -3.55 8.65
N ARG A 109 -25.33 -3.99 7.40
CA ARG A 109 -26.03 -5.16 6.85
C ARG A 109 -25.48 -6.51 7.32
N ASN A 110 -24.33 -6.53 7.99
CA ASN A 110 -23.67 -7.76 8.43
C ASN A 110 -23.23 -7.65 9.90
N PRO A 111 -24.19 -7.54 10.85
CA PRO A 111 -23.87 -7.41 12.28
C PRO A 111 -23.08 -8.61 12.83
N GLN A 112 -23.15 -9.77 12.16
CA GLN A 112 -22.32 -10.93 12.49
C GLN A 112 -20.81 -10.65 12.46
N ILE A 113 -20.33 -9.69 11.66
CA ILE A 113 -18.92 -9.28 11.60
C ILE A 113 -18.50 -8.65 12.93
N ILE A 114 -19.33 -7.77 13.48
CA ILE A 114 -19.08 -7.13 14.79
C ILE A 114 -19.15 -8.17 15.91
N GLN A 115 -20.09 -9.11 15.85
CA GLN A 115 -20.19 -10.18 16.85
C GLN A 115 -18.97 -11.12 16.82
N ALA A 116 -18.45 -11.44 15.63
CA ALA A 116 -17.25 -12.25 15.49
C ALA A 116 -16.00 -11.53 16.04
N LEU A 117 -15.89 -10.22 15.82
CA LEU A 117 -14.83 -9.39 16.37
C LEU A 117 -14.96 -9.26 17.90
N ALA A 118 -16.16 -9.01 18.42
CA ALA A 118 -16.42 -8.91 19.86
C ALA A 118 -16.04 -10.21 20.60
N ARG A 119 -16.42 -11.37 20.07
CA ARG A 119 -16.03 -12.67 20.62
C ARG A 119 -14.51 -12.89 20.61
N THR A 120 -13.83 -12.45 19.54
CA THR A 120 -12.35 -12.53 19.47
C THR A 120 -11.69 -11.63 20.52
N VAL A 121 -12.24 -10.45 20.77
CA VAL A 121 -11.73 -9.53 21.81
C VAL A 121 -12.00 -10.08 23.21
N GLU A 122 -13.21 -10.59 23.49
CA GLU A 122 -13.54 -11.21 24.77
C GLU A 122 -12.62 -12.39 25.08
N THR A 123 -12.44 -13.31 24.12
CA THR A 123 -11.52 -14.45 24.29
C THR A 123 -10.07 -14.01 24.52
N SER A 124 -9.61 -12.96 23.84
CA SER A 124 -8.26 -12.39 24.06
C SER A 124 -8.12 -11.78 25.46
N ILE A 125 -9.12 -11.07 25.95
CA ILE A 125 -9.12 -10.49 27.30
C ILE A 125 -9.18 -11.61 28.35
N ASP A 126 -9.97 -12.65 28.13
CA ASP A 126 -10.06 -13.79 29.05
C ASP A 126 -8.75 -14.60 29.10
N ASP A 127 -8.03 -14.74 27.99
CA ASP A 127 -6.71 -15.36 27.95
C ASP A 127 -5.67 -14.50 28.70
N VAL A 128 -5.69 -13.18 28.53
CA VAL A 128 -4.84 -12.25 29.29
C VAL A 128 -5.18 -12.26 30.78
N ASN A 129 -6.46 -12.29 31.14
CA ASN A 129 -6.89 -12.35 32.54
C ASN A 129 -6.51 -13.70 33.18
N ARG A 130 -6.66 -14.83 32.46
CA ARG A 130 -6.23 -16.14 32.94
C ARG A 130 -4.72 -16.22 33.12
N SER A 131 -3.94 -15.70 32.17
CA SER A 131 -2.48 -15.67 32.28
C SER A 131 -2.03 -14.73 33.40
N ALA A 132 -2.66 -13.56 33.57
CA ALA A 132 -2.40 -12.66 34.70
C ALA A 132 -2.75 -13.31 36.05
N GLN A 133 -3.86 -14.04 36.15
CA GLN A 133 -4.24 -14.78 37.36
C GLN A 133 -3.32 -15.97 37.65
N GLN A 134 -2.83 -16.66 36.62
CA GLN A 134 -1.83 -17.71 36.76
C GLN A 134 -0.50 -17.15 37.26
N LEU A 135 -0.07 -15.99 36.74
CA LEU A 135 1.12 -15.29 37.21
C LEU A 135 0.94 -14.72 38.63
N ALA A 136 -0.24 -14.19 38.96
CA ALA A 136 -0.55 -13.71 40.30
C ALA A 136 -0.65 -14.86 41.33
N GLY A 137 -1.21 -16.00 40.92
CA GLY A 137 -1.25 -17.23 41.72
C GLY A 137 0.12 -17.86 41.90
N ALA A 138 1.00 -17.77 40.90
CA ALA A 138 2.41 -18.19 41.00
C ALA A 138 3.27 -17.19 41.80
N ALA A 139 2.91 -15.90 41.80
CA ALA A 139 3.58 -14.87 42.59
C ALA A 139 3.06 -14.79 44.05
N GLY A 140 1.85 -15.28 44.33
CA GLY A 140 1.25 -15.30 45.67
C GLY A 140 2.13 -15.92 46.77
N PRO A 141 2.85 -17.04 46.51
CA PRO A 141 3.82 -17.61 47.46
C PRO A 141 5.16 -16.87 47.51
N LEU A 142 5.48 -16.00 46.54
CA LEU A 142 6.80 -15.38 46.34
C LEU A 142 6.90 -13.94 46.85
N VAL A 143 5.79 -13.28 47.21
CA VAL A 143 5.75 -11.90 47.76
C VAL A 143 6.43 -11.78 49.14
N GLY A 144 6.88 -12.89 49.74
CA GLY A 144 7.58 -12.91 51.04
C GLY A 144 9.07 -13.27 51.02
N GLN A 145 9.71 -13.48 49.87
CA GLN A 145 11.09 -14.01 49.83
C GLN A 145 12.10 -13.06 49.14
N PRO A 146 13.24 -12.76 49.79
CA PRO A 146 14.24 -11.85 49.26
C PRO A 146 14.97 -12.43 48.03
N GLY A 147 14.85 -11.76 46.89
CA GLY A 147 15.98 -11.29 46.08
C GLY A 147 16.86 -12.27 45.28
N GLN A 148 16.70 -13.60 45.29
CA GLN A 148 17.67 -14.49 44.60
C GLN A 148 17.10 -15.55 43.64
N GLN A 149 15.79 -15.78 43.56
CA GLN A 149 15.19 -16.80 42.67
C GLN A 149 14.47 -16.26 41.43
N VAL A 150 14.33 -14.93 41.30
CA VAL A 150 13.66 -14.28 40.15
C VAL A 150 14.40 -14.51 38.83
N GLY A 151 15.71 -14.78 38.87
CA GLY A 151 16.54 -15.01 37.67
C GLY A 151 16.21 -16.29 36.89
N GLN A 152 15.72 -17.34 37.54
CA GLN A 152 15.36 -18.62 36.87
C GLN A 152 13.87 -18.66 36.48
N ALA A 153 12.99 -18.10 37.31
CA ALA A 153 11.57 -17.96 36.99
C ALA A 153 11.34 -17.01 35.80
N GLY A 154 12.13 -15.95 35.69
CA GLY A 154 12.07 -15.03 34.54
C GLY A 154 12.46 -15.67 33.20
N GLN A 155 13.40 -16.62 33.20
CA GLN A 155 13.82 -17.34 31.99
C GLN A 155 12.78 -18.38 31.53
N GLN A 156 12.15 -19.08 32.47
CA GLN A 156 11.07 -20.04 32.16
C GLN A 156 9.78 -19.33 31.72
N GLY A 157 9.45 -18.19 32.36
CA GLY A 157 8.36 -17.32 31.93
C GLY A 157 8.58 -16.71 30.55
N ALA A 158 9.81 -16.27 30.25
CA ALA A 158 10.17 -15.72 28.94
C ALA A 158 10.11 -16.78 27.82
N ALA A 159 10.53 -18.02 28.10
CA ALA A 159 10.43 -19.11 27.13
C ALA A 159 8.96 -19.49 26.84
N GLY A 160 8.11 -19.55 27.87
CA GLY A 160 6.67 -19.79 27.71
C GLY A 160 5.97 -18.66 26.96
N ALA A 161 6.30 -17.41 27.27
CA ALA A 161 5.77 -16.23 26.56
C ALA A 161 6.22 -16.19 25.09
N ALA A 162 7.48 -16.57 24.79
CA ALA A 162 7.99 -16.63 23.43
C ALA A 162 7.29 -17.70 22.58
N GLN A 163 7.01 -18.88 23.16
CA GLN A 163 6.24 -19.93 22.47
C GLN A 163 4.78 -19.51 22.23
N MET A 164 4.15 -18.86 23.21
CA MET A 164 2.77 -18.38 23.08
C MET A 164 2.66 -17.23 22.07
N ALA A 165 3.63 -16.30 22.06
CA ALA A 165 3.72 -15.25 21.05
C ALA A 165 3.97 -15.81 19.64
N GLY A 166 4.74 -16.91 19.53
CA GLY A 166 4.91 -17.63 18.26
C GLY A 166 3.60 -18.21 17.74
N GLN A 167 2.84 -18.90 18.59
CA GLN A 167 1.55 -19.50 18.24
C GLN A 167 0.48 -18.44 17.91
N ALA A 168 0.43 -17.34 18.66
CA ALA A 168 -0.44 -16.20 18.37
C ALA A 168 -0.04 -15.51 17.06
N GLY A 169 1.26 -15.41 16.78
CA GLY A 169 1.78 -14.88 15.50
C GLY A 169 1.39 -15.75 14.30
N GLU A 170 1.38 -17.07 14.47
CA GLU A 170 0.93 -18.01 13.44
C GLU A 170 -0.59 -17.92 13.20
N THR A 171 -1.40 -17.89 14.25
CA THR A 171 -2.87 -17.78 14.12
C THR A 171 -3.28 -16.46 13.47
N LEU A 172 -2.64 -15.34 13.83
CA LEU A 172 -2.84 -14.05 13.17
C LEU A 172 -2.43 -14.07 11.70
N ARG A 173 -1.33 -14.73 11.33
CA ARG A 173 -0.92 -14.89 9.92
C ARG A 173 -1.91 -15.73 9.12
N HIS A 174 -2.49 -16.76 9.73
CA HIS A 174 -3.52 -17.58 9.09
C HIS A 174 -4.84 -16.82 8.93
N ALA A 175 -5.28 -16.08 9.94
CA ALA A 175 -6.47 -15.21 9.85
C ALA A 175 -6.27 -14.07 8.84
N GLY A 176 -5.08 -13.47 8.78
CA GLY A 176 -4.75 -12.45 7.80
C GLY A 176 -4.82 -12.98 6.35
N ARG A 177 -4.34 -14.20 6.12
CA ARG A 177 -4.43 -14.85 4.79
C ARG A 177 -5.87 -15.16 4.39
N SER A 178 -6.69 -15.68 5.30
CA SER A 178 -8.09 -16.01 4.97
C SER A 178 -8.92 -14.75 4.67
N VAL A 179 -8.65 -13.64 5.37
CA VAL A 179 -9.26 -12.33 5.05
C VAL A 179 -8.77 -11.81 3.71
N TRP A 180 -7.47 -11.94 3.40
CA TRP A 180 -6.92 -11.52 2.10
C TRP A 180 -7.48 -12.33 0.92
N GLU A 181 -7.66 -13.65 1.10
CA GLU A 181 -8.32 -14.53 0.13
C GLU A 181 -9.80 -14.21 -0.05
N ALA A 182 -10.52 -13.86 1.03
CA ALA A 182 -11.92 -13.44 0.94
C ALA A 182 -12.07 -12.13 0.17
N ILE A 183 -11.14 -11.18 0.36
CA ILE A 183 -11.12 -9.90 -0.35
C ILE A 183 -10.77 -10.11 -1.85
N GLN A 184 -9.79 -10.96 -2.17
CA GLN A 184 -9.47 -11.30 -3.57
C GLN A 184 -10.57 -12.12 -4.26
N GLY A 185 -11.14 -13.11 -3.57
CA GLY A 185 -12.22 -13.94 -4.10
C GLY A 185 -13.52 -13.16 -4.32
N GLY A 186 -13.76 -12.11 -3.54
CA GLY A 186 -14.87 -11.17 -3.75
C GLY A 186 -14.68 -10.24 -4.95
N MET A 187 -13.44 -9.96 -5.36
CA MET A 187 -13.15 -9.11 -6.53
C MET A 187 -13.42 -9.82 -7.88
N GLY A 188 -13.35 -11.16 -7.93
CA GLY A 188 -13.53 -11.92 -9.17
C GLY A 188 -14.98 -12.11 -9.65
N GLN A 189 -15.98 -11.81 -8.82
CA GLN A 189 -17.38 -12.16 -9.12
C GLN A 189 -18.24 -11.01 -9.67
N HIS A 190 -17.69 -9.80 -9.85
CA HIS A 190 -18.48 -8.66 -10.37
C HIS A 190 -17.84 -7.92 -11.56
N TRP A 191 -17.16 -8.61 -12.49
CA TRP A 191 -16.88 -7.98 -13.78
C TRP A 191 -18.07 -8.19 -14.73
N PRO A 192 -18.97 -7.21 -14.94
CA PRO A 192 -19.84 -7.27 -16.10
C PRO A 192 -18.95 -7.14 -17.33
N LYS A 193 -18.94 -8.18 -18.17
CA LYS A 193 -18.40 -8.06 -19.52
C LYS A 193 -19.16 -6.94 -20.22
N ARG A 194 -18.46 -5.85 -20.50
CA ARG A 194 -18.83 -4.85 -21.50
C ARG A 194 -17.62 -4.63 -22.39
#